data_AF-A0A963EAA8-F1
#
_entry.id   AF-A0A963EAA8-F1
#
_cell.length_a   1.000
_cell.length_b   1.000
_cell.length_c   1.000
_cell.angle_alpha   90.00
_cell.angle_beta   90.00
_cell.angle_gamma   90.00
#
_symmetry.space_group_name_H-M   'P 1'
#
loop_
_entity.id
_entity.type
_entity.pdbx_description
1 polymer ?
#
loop_
_entity_poly.entity_id
_entity_poly.type
_entity_poly.pdbx_seq_one_letter_code
_entity_poly.pdbx_strand_id
1 'polypeptide(L)'
;MKKYSLIGPSDSGQIEDLLIDLDDKESRQRLQALIAEWLRMENLVVLTAAGCSVECGGKIMSDLEKTVLCAVNEIPHAIDDTHATLSEGGKAIIAERLKDNDDEIEKLFSGEPKSEWAKTGFEEWLSYLVNAVHLGTEPKSPIASLIWKNGDVDLETVDRLLGYTAKAIYAECALELPDRTTSDKGEQDIAPHLSFLSKLVTRDSNLGRTHLFTLNYDTLFEQALELLGIQYFDGFTGRANARFDPSVYGLDVYYPGEIAEGRVRRFDKFLHFYKLHGSIHWRIVNDEIIARREDISGYATYRSMSEQDKAAELVKAEFAHSHKEFGILPTSNKFIQTLDMPYAHLFRLFNVRLSAPQTFLLVLGYGFGDDHVTRIIETALMNPALIMLVVEPNPESPTIKRIREYKELGKRAFVLTPTKEAFEAEPFKYATFDDFAKSVMPDVQWLDDFLRLRRFEKQLQKNSASIEQAEGK
;
A
#
# COMPACT_ATOMS: atom_id res chain seq x y z
N MET A 1 -8.47 30.27 6.42
CA MET A 1 -9.44 29.19 6.13
C MET A 1 -8.97 27.96 6.87
N LYS A 2 -9.87 27.29 7.61
CA LYS A 2 -9.54 26.10 8.40
C LYS A 2 -9.42 24.89 7.48
N LYS A 3 -8.27 24.22 7.50
CA LYS A 3 -7.98 23.13 6.55
C LYS A 3 -8.48 21.77 7.00
N TYR A 4 -8.41 21.48 8.30
CA TYR A 4 -8.63 20.14 8.85
C TYR A 4 -9.83 20.09 9.79
N SER A 5 -10.47 18.93 9.83
CA SER A 5 -11.46 18.53 10.82
C SER A 5 -10.97 17.24 11.48
N LEU A 6 -10.98 17.17 12.80
CA LEU A 6 -10.65 15.96 13.55
C LEU A 6 -11.92 15.45 14.20
N ILE A 7 -12.57 14.51 13.52
CA ILE A 7 -13.82 13.92 13.97
C ILE A 7 -13.50 12.83 14.98
N GLY A 8 -14.01 12.97 16.20
CA GLY A 8 -13.76 12.00 17.26
C GLY A 8 -14.72 12.11 18.42
N PRO A 9 -14.60 11.21 19.40
CA PRO A 9 -15.35 11.29 20.65
C PRO A 9 -14.93 12.53 21.44
N SER A 10 -15.88 13.40 21.76
CA SER A 10 -15.65 14.54 22.65
C SER A 10 -15.89 14.17 24.11
N ASP A 11 -15.52 15.07 25.02
CA ASP A 11 -15.70 14.91 26.47
C ASP A 11 -17.18 14.71 26.86
N SER A 12 -18.11 15.23 26.05
CA SER A 12 -19.57 15.02 26.20
C SER A 12 -20.01 13.62 25.79
N GLY A 13 -19.13 12.84 25.17
CA GLY A 13 -19.42 11.52 24.60
C GLY A 13 -20.16 11.56 23.26
N GLN A 14 -20.31 12.74 22.63
CA GLN A 14 -20.80 12.87 21.27
C GLN A 14 -19.63 12.76 20.26
N ILE A 15 -19.96 12.58 18.97
CA ILE A 15 -18.95 12.70 17.91
C ILE A 15 -18.99 14.14 17.42
N GLU A 16 -17.89 14.84 17.60
CA GLU A 16 -17.77 16.25 17.25
C GLU A 16 -16.42 16.47 16.55
N ASP A 17 -16.32 17.60 15.83
CA ASP A 17 -15.02 18.07 15.36
C ASP A 17 -14.27 18.70 16.54
N LEU A 18 -13.21 18.04 16.99
CA LEU A 18 -12.38 18.47 18.11
C LEU A 18 -11.59 19.75 17.83
N LEU A 19 -11.62 20.24 16.59
CA LEU A 19 -10.97 21.47 16.16
C LEU A 19 -12.00 22.59 15.88
N ILE A 20 -13.30 22.40 16.14
CA ILE A 20 -14.38 23.29 15.66
C ILE A 20 -14.19 24.76 16.03
N ASP A 21 -13.78 25.05 17.26
CA ASP A 21 -13.66 26.40 17.81
C ASP A 21 -12.25 27.02 17.66
N LEU A 22 -11.33 26.33 16.95
CA LEU A 22 -9.93 26.73 16.81
C LEU A 22 -9.66 27.38 15.45
N ASP A 23 -8.77 28.37 15.42
CA ASP A 23 -8.25 28.89 14.16
C ASP A 23 -7.32 27.87 13.45
N ASP A 24 -6.86 28.15 12.23
CA ASP A 24 -6.04 27.19 11.46
C ASP A 24 -4.71 26.84 12.15
N LYS A 25 -4.09 27.81 12.83
CA LYS A 25 -2.81 27.62 13.50
C LYS A 25 -2.99 26.83 14.79
N GLU A 26 -3.96 27.21 15.61
CA GLU A 26 -4.33 26.52 16.84
C GLU A 26 -4.81 25.10 16.54
N SER A 27 -5.62 24.91 15.49
CA SER A 27 -6.05 23.60 15.01
C SER A 27 -4.87 22.69 14.69
N ARG A 28 -3.88 23.20 13.93
CA ARG A 28 -2.67 22.44 13.58
C ARG A 28 -1.83 22.10 14.81
N GLN A 29 -1.64 23.06 15.72
CA GLN A 29 -0.89 22.81 16.96
C GLN A 29 -1.58 21.77 17.84
N ARG A 30 -2.91 21.83 17.98
CA ARG A 30 -3.69 20.85 18.72
C ARG A 30 -3.60 19.46 18.10
N LEU A 31 -3.72 19.37 16.78
CA LEU A 31 -3.59 18.13 16.03
C LEU A 31 -2.20 17.50 16.21
N GLN A 32 -1.14 18.29 16.03
CA GLN A 32 0.24 17.84 16.25
C GLN A 32 0.49 17.37 17.69
N ALA A 33 -0.07 18.08 18.68
CA ALA A 33 0.05 17.69 20.08
C ALA A 33 -0.63 16.34 20.37
N LEU A 34 -1.85 16.12 19.85
CA LEU A 34 -2.57 14.85 20.00
C LEU A 34 -1.82 13.69 19.33
N ILE A 35 -1.33 13.90 18.10
CA ILE A 35 -0.55 12.88 17.39
C ILE A 35 0.75 12.58 18.15
N ALA A 36 1.44 13.60 18.67
CA ALA A 36 2.65 13.41 19.47
C ALA A 36 2.38 12.63 20.78
N GLU A 37 1.21 12.84 21.40
CA GLU A 37 0.76 12.08 22.57
C GLU A 37 0.51 10.61 22.21
N TRP A 38 -0.23 10.34 21.13
CA TRP A 38 -0.50 8.96 20.69
C TRP A 38 0.75 8.22 20.22
N LEU A 39 1.70 8.92 19.59
CA LEU A 39 3.01 8.36 19.24
C LEU A 39 3.85 7.98 20.47
N ARG A 40 3.52 8.45 21.68
CA ARG A 40 4.20 8.03 22.93
C ARG A 40 3.58 6.80 23.60
N MET A 41 2.46 6.26 23.08
CA MET A 41 1.90 5.00 23.56
C MET A 41 2.90 3.86 23.36
N GLU A 42 2.85 2.79 24.16
CA GLU A 42 3.84 1.71 24.15
C GLU A 42 3.92 0.96 22.81
N ASN A 43 2.78 0.68 22.20
CA ASN A 43 2.69 -0.06 20.94
C ASN A 43 2.23 0.86 19.81
N LEU A 44 3.01 0.92 18.73
CA LEU A 44 2.66 1.67 17.53
C LEU A 44 2.47 0.72 16.35
N VAL A 45 1.25 0.68 15.83
CA VAL A 45 0.88 -0.07 14.63
C VAL A 45 0.47 0.93 13.55
N VAL A 46 1.15 0.88 12.41
CA VAL A 46 0.80 1.67 11.24
C VAL A 46 0.27 0.73 10.17
N LEU A 47 -0.89 1.02 9.60
CA LEU A 47 -1.44 0.33 8.44
C LEU A 47 -1.48 1.29 7.26
N THR A 48 -0.80 0.92 6.17
CA THR A 48 -0.80 1.70 4.92
C THR A 48 -1.43 0.91 3.78
N ALA A 49 -2.06 1.61 2.84
CA ALA A 49 -2.62 1.01 1.64
C ALA A 49 -2.47 1.95 0.43
N ALA A 50 -3.21 1.71 -0.66
CA ALA A 50 -2.92 2.26 -1.98
C ALA A 50 -2.83 3.79 -2.01
N GLY A 51 -3.57 4.49 -1.14
CA GLY A 51 -3.51 5.95 -1.01
C GLY A 51 -2.14 6.50 -0.60
N CYS A 52 -1.25 5.69 0.00
CA CYS A 52 0.12 6.10 0.32
C CYS A 52 1.04 6.15 -0.90
N SER A 53 0.67 5.48 -2.00
CA SER A 53 1.52 5.36 -3.19
C SER A 53 1.16 6.37 -4.28
N VAL A 54 0.03 7.07 -4.16
CA VAL A 54 -0.54 7.96 -5.20
C VAL A 54 0.43 9.06 -5.63
N GLU A 55 1.05 9.78 -4.70
CA GLU A 55 2.04 10.83 -5.03
C GLU A 55 3.31 10.31 -5.74
N CYS A 56 3.57 9.00 -5.64
CA CYS A 56 4.69 8.35 -6.33
C CYS A 56 4.23 7.69 -7.64
N GLY A 57 3.03 8.01 -8.13
CA GLY A 57 2.47 7.46 -9.38
C GLY A 57 1.69 6.15 -9.19
N GLY A 58 1.45 5.73 -7.94
CA GLY A 58 0.58 4.60 -7.63
C GLY A 58 -0.89 4.91 -7.89
N LYS A 59 -1.69 3.85 -7.98
CA LYS A 59 -3.13 3.94 -8.30
C LYS A 59 -3.95 3.27 -7.22
N ILE A 60 -5.09 3.87 -6.90
CA ILE A 60 -6.13 3.21 -6.12
C ILE A 60 -6.79 2.11 -6.97
N MET A 61 -7.49 1.17 -6.32
CA MET A 61 -7.99 -0.04 -6.99
C MET A 61 -8.88 0.25 -8.20
N SER A 62 -9.73 1.28 -8.14
CA SER A 62 -10.60 1.68 -9.26
C SER A 62 -9.80 2.14 -10.49
N ASP A 63 -8.74 2.91 -10.28
CA ASP A 63 -7.91 3.46 -11.36
C ASP A 63 -6.94 2.43 -11.89
N LEU A 64 -6.48 1.51 -11.01
CA LEU A 64 -5.68 0.35 -11.37
C LEU A 64 -6.46 -0.57 -12.31
N GLU A 65 -7.69 -0.95 -11.94
CA GLU A 65 -8.58 -1.77 -12.78
C GLU A 65 -8.73 -1.16 -14.17
N LYS A 66 -9.13 0.11 -14.25
CA LYS A 66 -9.31 0.81 -15.53
C LYS A 66 -8.04 0.81 -16.35
N THR A 67 -6.91 1.21 -15.77
CA THR A 67 -5.65 1.30 -16.54
C THR A 67 -5.20 -0.07 -17.06
N VAL A 68 -5.27 -1.09 -16.20
CA VAL A 68 -4.84 -2.45 -16.55
C VAL A 68 -5.71 -3.02 -17.66
N LEU A 69 -7.04 -2.92 -17.51
CA LEU A 69 -7.97 -3.48 -18.48
C LEU A 69 -7.91 -2.74 -19.83
N CYS A 70 -7.76 -1.41 -19.84
CA CYS A 70 -7.54 -0.67 -21.09
C CYS A 70 -6.26 -1.11 -21.82
N ALA A 71 -5.13 -1.23 -21.11
CA ALA A 71 -3.88 -1.69 -21.73
C ALA A 71 -3.99 -3.12 -22.27
N VAL A 72 -4.62 -4.04 -21.53
CA VAL A 72 -4.78 -5.45 -21.97
C VAL A 72 -5.77 -5.56 -23.13
N ASN A 73 -6.79 -4.70 -23.20
CA ASN A 73 -7.76 -4.69 -24.31
C ASN A 73 -7.13 -4.35 -25.68
N GLU A 74 -6.07 -3.54 -25.66
CA GLU A 74 -5.32 -3.13 -26.86
C GLU A 74 -4.36 -4.21 -27.39
N ILE A 75 -4.20 -5.35 -26.69
CA ILE A 75 -3.37 -6.46 -27.19
C ILE A 75 -3.93 -6.96 -28.53
N PRO A 76 -3.11 -7.11 -29.59
CA PRO A 76 -3.59 -7.53 -30.89
C PRO A 76 -4.35 -8.87 -30.86
N HIS A 77 -5.35 -8.97 -31.71
CA HIS A 77 -6.06 -10.22 -31.99
C HIS A 77 -5.29 -10.98 -33.09
N ALA A 78 -4.85 -12.22 -32.86
CA ALA A 78 -4.37 -13.06 -33.96
C ALA A 78 -5.50 -13.93 -34.51
N ILE A 79 -5.46 -14.13 -35.82
CA ILE A 79 -6.30 -15.11 -36.53
C ILE A 79 -5.66 -16.50 -36.50
N ASP A 80 -4.34 -16.59 -36.24
CA ASP A 80 -3.57 -17.83 -36.11
C ASP A 80 -2.76 -17.87 -34.81
N ASP A 81 -2.70 -19.05 -34.18
CA ASP A 81 -2.28 -19.32 -32.80
C ASP A 81 -0.75 -19.25 -32.56
N THR A 82 -0.07 -18.26 -33.15
CA THR A 82 1.37 -18.05 -32.92
C THR A 82 1.60 -16.92 -31.94
N HIS A 83 1.95 -17.34 -30.72
CA HIS A 83 2.66 -16.61 -29.66
C HIS A 83 2.46 -15.09 -29.60
N ALA A 84 1.56 -14.71 -28.68
CA ALA A 84 1.40 -13.38 -28.08
C ALA A 84 0.27 -12.50 -28.62
N THR A 85 -0.96 -13.03 -28.56
CA THR A 85 -2.22 -12.33 -28.86
C THR A 85 -3.30 -12.66 -27.84
N LEU A 86 -4.41 -11.93 -27.86
CA LEU A 86 -5.61 -12.21 -27.06
C LEU A 86 -6.79 -12.50 -28.00
N SER A 87 -7.45 -13.65 -27.81
CA SER A 87 -8.59 -14.09 -28.63
C SER A 87 -9.82 -13.20 -28.45
N GLU A 88 -10.80 -13.28 -29.36
CA GLU A 88 -12.07 -12.54 -29.25
C GLU A 88 -12.78 -12.79 -27.91
N GLY A 89 -12.74 -14.02 -27.40
CA GLY A 89 -13.34 -14.37 -26.11
C GLY A 89 -12.71 -13.62 -24.94
N GLY A 90 -11.37 -13.52 -24.91
CA GLY A 90 -10.66 -12.75 -23.89
C GLY A 90 -10.95 -11.25 -23.97
N LYS A 91 -11.04 -10.70 -25.19
CA LYS A 91 -11.45 -9.29 -25.40
C LYS A 91 -12.89 -9.03 -24.99
N ALA A 92 -13.81 -9.97 -25.25
CA ALA A 92 -15.21 -9.85 -24.87
C ALA A 92 -15.37 -9.75 -23.34
N ILE A 93 -14.60 -10.54 -22.58
CA ILE A 93 -14.56 -10.49 -21.12
C ILE A 93 -14.15 -9.08 -20.62
N ILE A 94 -13.09 -8.48 -21.21
CA ILE A 94 -12.62 -7.15 -20.83
C ILE A 94 -13.61 -6.07 -21.24
N ALA A 95 -14.04 -6.07 -22.51
CA ALA A 95 -14.93 -5.07 -23.07
C ALA A 95 -16.26 -5.01 -22.31
N GLU A 96 -16.75 -6.15 -21.81
CA GLU A 96 -17.91 -6.17 -20.93
C GLU A 96 -17.63 -5.53 -19.57
N ARG A 97 -16.48 -5.85 -18.96
CA ARG A 97 -16.10 -5.30 -17.65
C ARG A 97 -15.89 -3.78 -17.69
N LEU A 98 -15.39 -3.27 -18.81
CA LEU A 98 -15.18 -1.85 -19.09
C LEU A 98 -16.48 -1.10 -19.45
N LYS A 99 -17.61 -1.76 -19.71
CA LYS A 99 -18.88 -1.05 -19.85
C LYS A 99 -19.23 -0.36 -18.52
N ASP A 100 -19.45 0.94 -18.58
CA ASP A 100 -19.90 1.72 -17.43
C ASP A 100 -21.33 1.28 -17.07
N ASN A 101 -21.47 0.66 -15.90
CA ASN A 101 -22.72 0.59 -15.16
C ASN A 101 -22.58 1.58 -13.99
N ASP A 102 -22.58 2.89 -14.30
CA ASP A 102 -22.43 3.96 -13.30
C ASP A 102 -23.53 3.91 -12.22
N ASP A 103 -24.66 3.25 -12.48
CA ASP A 103 -25.81 3.14 -11.57
C ASP A 103 -25.66 2.10 -10.42
N GLU A 104 -24.57 1.31 -10.37
CA GLU A 104 -24.44 0.22 -9.39
C GLU A 104 -23.35 0.39 -8.32
N ILE A 105 -22.40 1.31 -8.51
CA ILE A 105 -21.33 1.55 -7.52
C ILE A 105 -21.89 2.21 -6.24
N GLU A 106 -22.93 3.03 -6.34
CA GLU A 106 -23.66 3.56 -5.17
C GLU A 106 -24.42 2.46 -4.39
N LYS A 107 -24.81 1.36 -5.04
CA LYS A 107 -25.56 0.26 -4.42
C LYS A 107 -24.68 -0.77 -3.70
N LEU A 108 -23.37 -0.80 -4.01
CA LEU A 108 -22.41 -1.68 -3.32
C LEU A 108 -22.30 -1.39 -1.81
N PHE A 109 -22.66 -0.18 -1.38
CA PHE A 109 -22.57 0.26 0.01
C PHE A 109 -23.93 0.50 0.69
N SER A 110 -25.05 0.22 0.02
CA SER A 110 -26.41 0.48 0.53
C SER A 110 -27.06 -0.70 1.25
N GLY A 111 -26.46 -1.90 1.22
CA GLY A 111 -27.01 -3.10 1.88
C GLY A 111 -28.27 -3.66 1.22
N GLU A 112 -28.64 -3.18 0.02
CA GLU A 112 -29.72 -3.76 -0.79
C GLU A 112 -29.29 -5.10 -1.42
N PRO A 113 -30.22 -6.05 -1.64
CA PRO A 113 -29.89 -7.33 -2.26
C PRO A 113 -29.31 -7.11 -3.66
N LYS A 114 -28.07 -7.60 -3.87
CA LYS A 114 -27.38 -7.57 -5.16
C LYS A 114 -28.29 -8.17 -6.24
N SER A 115 -28.39 -7.53 -7.41
CA SER A 115 -28.89 -8.21 -8.60
C SER A 115 -27.99 -9.43 -8.88
N GLU A 116 -28.51 -10.50 -9.50
CA GLU A 116 -27.72 -11.70 -9.85
C GLU A 116 -26.45 -11.39 -10.67
N TRP A 117 -26.33 -10.17 -11.22
CA TRP A 117 -25.29 -9.73 -12.13
C TRP A 117 -24.63 -8.40 -11.73
N ALA A 118 -24.76 -7.98 -10.46
CA ALA A 118 -24.20 -6.71 -9.99
C ALA A 118 -22.68 -6.66 -10.21
N LYS A 119 -22.13 -5.52 -10.66
CA LYS A 119 -20.68 -5.36 -10.90
C LYS A 119 -19.91 -5.64 -9.60
N THR A 120 -19.27 -6.81 -9.52
CA THR A 120 -18.42 -7.22 -8.39
C THR A 120 -17.16 -6.36 -8.30
N GLY A 121 -16.48 -6.32 -7.15
CA GLY A 121 -15.18 -5.61 -7.05
C GLY A 121 -14.13 -6.19 -8.01
N PHE A 122 -13.12 -5.41 -8.39
CA PHE A 122 -12.06 -5.88 -9.31
C PHE A 122 -11.39 -7.17 -8.82
N GLU A 123 -11.10 -7.24 -7.52
CA GLU A 123 -10.48 -8.43 -6.92
C GLU A 123 -11.40 -9.65 -6.90
N GLU A 124 -12.71 -9.45 -6.68
CA GLU A 124 -13.70 -10.51 -6.73
C GLU A 124 -13.82 -11.06 -8.15
N TRP A 125 -13.80 -10.17 -9.15
CA TRP A 125 -13.81 -10.52 -10.56
C TRP A 125 -12.55 -11.30 -10.97
N LEU A 126 -11.36 -10.86 -10.56
CA LEU A 126 -10.12 -11.60 -10.78
C LEU A 126 -10.15 -12.97 -10.09
N SER A 127 -10.68 -13.03 -8.87
CA SER A 127 -10.81 -14.29 -8.12
C SER A 127 -11.67 -15.30 -8.85
N TYR A 128 -12.79 -14.83 -9.43
CA TYR A 128 -13.67 -15.67 -10.23
C TYR A 128 -12.92 -16.30 -11.40
N LEU A 129 -12.17 -15.49 -12.17
CA LEU A 129 -11.41 -15.98 -13.33
C LEU A 129 -10.29 -16.93 -12.93
N VAL A 130 -9.52 -16.59 -11.90
CA VAL A 130 -8.44 -17.44 -11.37
C VAL A 130 -9.01 -18.78 -10.89
N ASN A 131 -10.14 -18.78 -10.20
CA ASN A 131 -10.78 -20.00 -9.73
C ASN A 131 -11.31 -20.86 -10.87
N ALA A 132 -11.88 -20.24 -11.92
CA ALA A 132 -12.35 -20.96 -13.09
C ALA A 132 -11.18 -21.70 -13.78
N VAL A 133 -10.05 -21.02 -13.97
CA VAL A 133 -8.83 -21.64 -14.54
C VAL A 133 -8.27 -22.71 -13.62
N HIS A 134 -8.15 -22.45 -12.32
CA HIS A 134 -7.63 -23.43 -11.36
C HIS A 134 -8.50 -24.70 -11.32
N LEU A 135 -9.82 -24.55 -11.16
CA LEU A 135 -10.73 -25.68 -11.15
C LEU A 135 -10.72 -26.44 -12.46
N GLY A 136 -10.58 -25.78 -13.60
CA GLY A 136 -10.58 -26.42 -14.92
C GLY A 136 -9.27 -27.08 -15.31
N THR A 137 -8.15 -26.69 -14.72
CA THR A 137 -6.82 -27.29 -14.97
C THR A 137 -6.55 -28.56 -14.16
N GLU A 138 -7.42 -28.88 -13.19
CA GLU A 138 -7.32 -30.11 -12.41
C GLU A 138 -7.53 -31.38 -13.27
N PRO A 139 -6.73 -32.45 -13.13
CA PRO A 139 -6.74 -33.62 -14.04
C PRO A 139 -8.07 -34.36 -14.20
N LYS A 140 -9.02 -34.15 -13.28
CA LYS A 140 -10.36 -34.77 -13.29
C LYS A 140 -11.49 -33.74 -13.36
N SER A 141 -11.17 -32.51 -13.75
CA SER A 141 -12.17 -31.45 -13.80
C SER A 141 -13.21 -31.73 -14.88
N PRO A 142 -14.52 -31.61 -14.56
CA PRO A 142 -15.56 -31.62 -15.57
C PRO A 142 -15.66 -30.28 -16.33
N ILE A 143 -14.90 -29.26 -15.93
CA ILE A 143 -14.96 -27.92 -16.49
C ILE A 143 -13.98 -27.83 -17.67
N ALA A 144 -14.52 -27.71 -18.88
CA ALA A 144 -13.73 -27.57 -20.11
C ALA A 144 -13.65 -26.12 -20.63
N SER A 145 -14.66 -25.31 -20.34
CA SER A 145 -14.80 -23.92 -20.79
C SER A 145 -15.55 -23.08 -19.76
N LEU A 146 -15.38 -21.78 -19.87
CA LEU A 146 -16.13 -20.78 -19.13
C LEU A 146 -17.30 -20.29 -19.99
N ILE A 147 -18.53 -20.49 -19.55
CA ILE A 147 -19.70 -19.89 -20.20
C ILE A 147 -19.72 -18.40 -19.83
N TRP A 148 -19.48 -17.52 -20.79
CA TRP A 148 -19.42 -16.08 -20.57
C TRP A 148 -20.31 -15.36 -21.58
N LYS A 149 -21.51 -14.91 -21.15
CA LYS A 149 -22.60 -14.18 -21.85
C LYS A 149 -22.75 -14.36 -23.38
N ASN A 150 -21.71 -14.07 -24.16
CA ASN A 150 -21.63 -14.18 -25.61
C ASN A 150 -21.12 -15.55 -26.13
N GLY A 151 -20.83 -16.52 -25.26
CA GLY A 151 -20.48 -17.89 -25.65
C GLY A 151 -19.54 -18.58 -24.69
N ASP A 152 -19.03 -19.74 -25.11
CA ASP A 152 -18.01 -20.48 -24.38
C ASP A 152 -16.63 -19.87 -24.66
N VAL A 153 -15.89 -19.57 -23.59
CA VAL A 153 -14.50 -19.13 -23.65
C VAL A 153 -13.62 -20.26 -23.11
N ASP A 154 -12.61 -20.66 -23.87
CA ASP A 154 -11.69 -21.70 -23.45
C ASP A 154 -10.82 -21.22 -22.26
N LEU A 155 -10.42 -22.15 -21.41
CA LEU A 155 -9.69 -21.82 -20.18
C LEU A 155 -8.26 -21.34 -20.45
N GLU A 156 -7.66 -21.70 -21.58
CA GLU A 156 -6.34 -21.22 -21.99
C GLU A 156 -6.37 -19.73 -22.34
N THR A 157 -7.43 -19.27 -23.02
CA THR A 157 -7.71 -17.85 -23.24
C THR A 157 -7.84 -17.11 -21.92
N VAL A 158 -8.54 -17.67 -20.92
CA VAL A 158 -8.69 -17.05 -19.60
C VAL A 158 -7.35 -17.02 -18.84
N ASP A 159 -6.56 -18.10 -18.87
CA ASP A 159 -5.22 -18.15 -18.24
C ASP A 159 -4.27 -17.12 -18.88
N ARG A 160 -4.34 -16.95 -20.20
CA ARG A 160 -3.57 -15.96 -20.96
C ARG A 160 -4.00 -14.54 -20.63
N LEU A 161 -5.31 -14.28 -20.53
CA LEU A 161 -5.85 -12.99 -20.07
C LEU A 161 -5.29 -12.65 -18.68
N LEU A 162 -5.41 -13.58 -17.72
CA LEU A 162 -4.87 -13.42 -16.36
C LEU A 162 -3.36 -13.16 -16.37
N GLY A 163 -2.62 -13.83 -17.25
CA GLY A 163 -1.20 -13.58 -17.47
C GLY A 163 -0.89 -12.14 -17.85
N TYR A 164 -1.59 -11.58 -18.84
CA TYR A 164 -1.38 -10.19 -19.25
C TYR A 164 -1.87 -9.20 -18.19
N THR A 165 -2.99 -9.47 -17.54
CA THR A 165 -3.51 -8.65 -16.44
C THR A 165 -2.53 -8.60 -15.27
N ALA A 166 -1.92 -9.74 -14.89
CA ALA A 166 -0.90 -9.77 -13.84
C ALA A 166 0.35 -8.97 -14.21
N LYS A 167 0.84 -9.12 -15.46
CA LYS A 167 1.99 -8.34 -15.97
C LYS A 167 1.71 -6.84 -15.93
N ALA A 168 0.51 -6.43 -16.33
CA ALA A 168 0.09 -5.04 -16.29
C ALA A 168 -0.02 -4.52 -14.85
N ILE A 169 -0.60 -5.29 -13.92
CA ILE A 169 -0.65 -4.94 -12.50
C ILE A 169 0.76 -4.79 -11.93
N TYR A 170 1.67 -5.73 -12.22
CA TYR A 170 3.06 -5.65 -11.81
C TYR A 170 3.71 -4.35 -12.29
N ALA A 171 3.56 -4.03 -13.57
CA ALA A 171 4.15 -2.83 -14.18
C ALA A 171 3.59 -1.51 -13.61
N GLU A 172 2.30 -1.48 -13.30
CA GLU A 172 1.64 -0.34 -12.66
C GLU A 172 2.04 -0.20 -11.18
N CYS A 173 2.32 -1.31 -10.49
CA CYS A 173 2.79 -1.32 -9.10
C CYS A 173 4.32 -1.22 -8.93
N ALA A 174 5.11 -1.35 -10.00
CA ALA A 174 6.56 -1.24 -10.01
C ALA A 174 7.03 0.23 -9.87
N LEU A 175 6.70 0.84 -8.74
CA LEU A 175 6.89 2.27 -8.47
C LEU A 175 8.30 2.55 -7.92
N GLU A 176 8.84 3.70 -8.31
CA GLU A 176 10.11 4.20 -7.82
C GLU A 176 9.86 5.42 -6.94
N LEU A 177 10.58 5.47 -5.82
CA LEU A 177 10.56 6.63 -4.95
C LEU A 177 11.24 7.79 -5.69
N PRO A 178 10.57 8.95 -5.86
CA PRO A 178 11.17 10.07 -6.58
C PRO A 178 12.39 10.59 -5.80
N ASP A 179 13.58 10.55 -6.41
CA ASP A 179 14.79 11.09 -5.79
C ASP A 179 14.80 12.63 -5.85
N ARG A 180 14.12 13.21 -4.87
CA ARG A 180 14.09 14.66 -4.62
C ARG A 180 14.83 15.06 -3.35
N THR A 181 15.64 14.15 -2.80
CA THR A 181 16.41 14.34 -1.56
C THR A 181 17.43 15.49 -1.67
N THR A 182 17.70 15.95 -2.88
CA THR A 182 18.69 16.99 -3.20
C THR A 182 18.06 18.32 -3.61
N SER A 183 16.74 18.45 -3.53
CA SER A 183 16.01 19.69 -3.85
C SER A 183 16.33 20.81 -2.84
N ASP A 184 16.41 22.05 -3.33
CA ASP A 184 16.59 23.24 -2.51
C ASP A 184 15.33 23.59 -1.68
N LYS A 185 14.19 22.97 -2.00
CA LYS A 185 12.89 23.19 -1.32
C LYS A 185 12.73 22.40 -0.01
N GLY A 186 13.73 21.63 0.41
CA GLY A 186 13.73 20.91 1.69
C GLY A 186 12.60 19.86 1.78
N GLU A 187 12.05 19.66 2.98
CA GLU A 187 11.03 18.64 3.27
C GLU A 187 9.75 18.76 2.43
N GLN A 188 9.41 19.95 1.93
CA GLN A 188 8.20 20.12 1.11
C GLN A 188 8.29 19.39 -0.24
N ASP A 189 9.49 19.10 -0.71
CA ASP A 189 9.72 18.49 -2.02
C ASP A 189 10.28 17.07 -1.95
N ILE A 190 10.43 16.48 -0.75
CA ILE A 190 10.86 15.08 -0.64
C ILE A 190 9.69 14.12 -0.80
N ALA A 191 9.98 12.86 -1.11
CA ALA A 191 8.96 11.82 -1.12
C ALA A 191 8.32 11.66 0.28
N PRO A 192 6.99 11.54 0.38
CA PRO A 192 6.31 11.53 1.67
C PRO A 192 6.70 10.35 2.56
N HIS A 193 7.04 9.21 1.96
CA HIS A 193 7.58 8.05 2.66
C HIS A 193 8.84 8.38 3.48
N LEU A 194 9.73 9.24 2.95
CA LEU A 194 10.94 9.66 3.66
C LEU A 194 10.59 10.54 4.86
N SER A 195 9.72 11.55 4.67
CA SER A 195 9.26 12.42 5.76
C SER A 195 8.57 11.59 6.84
N PHE A 196 7.62 10.74 6.45
CA PHE A 196 6.86 9.88 7.36
C PHE A 196 7.76 8.98 8.20
N LEU A 197 8.61 8.17 7.56
CA LEU A 197 9.48 7.23 8.26
C LEU A 197 10.47 7.96 9.17
N SER A 198 10.97 9.12 8.74
CA SER A 198 11.90 9.90 9.55
C SER A 198 11.30 10.42 10.86
N LYS A 199 10.03 10.79 10.84
CA LYS A 199 9.27 11.20 12.03
C LYS A 199 8.86 10.00 12.88
N LEU A 200 8.74 8.82 12.29
CA LEU A 200 8.33 7.60 12.96
C LEU A 200 9.46 6.95 13.79
N VAL A 201 10.69 6.96 13.27
CA VAL A 201 11.85 6.32 13.92
C VAL A 201 12.51 7.16 15.01
N THR A 202 12.15 8.45 15.14
CA THR A 202 12.62 9.33 16.22
C THR A 202 11.89 9.11 17.55
N ARG A 203 10.92 8.20 17.56
CA ARG A 203 10.21 7.76 18.77
C ARG A 203 11.20 7.20 19.81
N ASP A 204 10.86 7.37 21.09
CA ASP A 204 11.73 6.94 22.19
C ASP A 204 12.03 5.43 22.10
N SER A 205 13.32 5.09 22.08
CA SER A 205 13.82 3.71 22.01
C SER A 205 13.44 2.83 23.22
N ASN A 206 12.98 3.43 24.31
CA ASN A 206 12.46 2.71 25.48
C ASN A 206 11.03 2.19 25.28
N LEU A 207 10.27 2.77 24.35
CA LEU A 207 8.96 2.26 23.98
C LEU A 207 9.10 1.02 23.08
N GLY A 208 7.99 0.30 22.87
CA GLY A 208 7.93 -0.82 21.93
C GLY A 208 8.34 -0.43 20.50
N ARG A 209 8.75 -1.38 19.67
CA ARG A 209 9.09 -1.10 18.26
C ARG A 209 7.86 -0.66 17.47
N THR A 210 8.08 0.14 16.42
CA THR A 210 7.03 0.43 15.46
C THR A 210 6.80 -0.79 14.56
N HIS A 211 5.53 -1.14 14.35
CA HIS A 211 5.10 -2.20 13.43
C HIS A 211 4.36 -1.58 12.25
N LEU A 212 5.02 -1.54 11.09
CA LEU A 212 4.48 -0.99 9.85
C LEU A 212 3.93 -2.12 8.99
N PHE A 213 2.62 -2.19 8.87
CA PHE A 213 1.88 -3.07 7.98
C PHE A 213 1.49 -2.31 6.72
N THR A 214 1.59 -2.97 5.57
CA THR A 214 1.11 -2.43 4.31
C THR A 214 0.32 -3.47 3.52
N LEU A 215 -0.71 -3.00 2.84
CA LEU A 215 -1.48 -3.75 1.85
C LEU A 215 -0.89 -3.57 0.43
N ASN A 216 0.10 -2.68 0.27
CA ASN A 216 0.62 -2.34 -1.04
C ASN A 216 1.62 -3.37 -1.57
N TYR A 217 1.51 -3.61 -2.87
CA TYR A 217 2.45 -4.46 -3.61
C TYR A 217 3.76 -3.77 -3.96
N ASP A 218 3.73 -2.44 -4.15
CA ASP A 218 4.91 -1.65 -4.48
C ASP A 218 5.98 -1.70 -3.38
N THR A 219 7.19 -1.18 -3.65
CA THR A 219 8.31 -1.24 -2.71
C THR A 219 8.73 0.13 -2.17
N LEU A 220 7.84 1.12 -2.17
CA LEU A 220 8.17 2.51 -1.83
C LEU A 220 8.65 2.66 -0.38
N PHE A 221 8.06 1.92 0.57
CA PHE A 221 8.51 1.92 1.96
C PHE A 221 9.89 1.26 2.10
N GLU A 222 10.15 0.13 1.44
CA GLU A 222 11.47 -0.51 1.43
C GLU A 222 12.54 0.44 0.87
N GLN A 223 12.26 1.07 -0.27
CA GLN A 223 13.15 2.07 -0.89
C GLN A 223 13.43 3.22 0.09
N ALA A 224 12.41 3.74 0.76
CA ALA A 224 12.56 4.83 1.72
C ALA A 224 13.33 4.41 2.99
N LEU A 225 13.06 3.22 3.54
CA LEU A 225 13.77 2.65 4.69
C LEU A 225 15.27 2.54 4.39
N GLU A 226 15.61 1.99 3.23
CA GLU A 226 17.00 1.83 2.81
C GLU A 226 17.70 3.17 2.53
N LEU A 227 17.04 4.11 1.85
CA LEU A 227 17.60 5.44 1.59
C LEU A 227 17.89 6.23 2.88
N LEU A 228 17.07 6.02 3.90
CA LEU A 228 17.20 6.59 5.24
C LEU A 228 18.19 5.81 6.15
N GLY A 229 18.62 4.62 5.74
CA GLY A 229 19.46 3.73 6.55
C GLY A 229 18.75 3.16 7.77
N ILE A 230 17.42 3.04 7.73
CA ILE A 230 16.61 2.41 8.76
C ILE A 230 16.68 0.89 8.54
N GLN A 231 17.08 0.15 9.58
CA GLN A 231 17.05 -1.31 9.55
C GLN A 231 15.63 -1.81 9.78
N TYR A 232 15.27 -2.92 9.17
CA TYR A 232 13.95 -3.51 9.36
C TYR A 232 13.97 -5.03 9.23
N PHE A 233 13.00 -5.67 9.87
CA PHE A 233 12.67 -7.08 9.61
C PHE A 233 11.35 -7.15 8.86
N ASP A 234 11.39 -7.71 7.65
CA ASP A 234 10.27 -7.90 6.74
C ASP A 234 9.79 -9.36 6.65
N GLY A 235 10.34 -10.24 7.51
CA GLY A 235 10.03 -11.67 7.49
C GLY A 235 10.94 -12.49 6.57
N PHE A 236 11.94 -11.89 5.94
CA PHE A 236 12.88 -12.60 5.08
C PHE A 236 14.31 -12.58 5.66
N THR A 237 15.04 -13.68 5.45
CA THR A 237 16.45 -13.82 5.85
C THR A 237 17.33 -14.10 4.65
N GLY A 238 18.51 -13.48 4.63
CA GLY A 238 19.43 -13.51 3.50
C GLY A 238 19.41 -12.19 2.72
N ARG A 239 20.31 -12.06 1.74
CA ARG A 239 20.47 -10.82 0.95
C ARG A 239 20.25 -11.00 -0.54
N ALA A 240 20.78 -12.07 -1.13
CA ALA A 240 20.71 -12.30 -2.57
C ALA A 240 19.39 -12.99 -2.99
N ASN A 241 19.03 -14.06 -2.29
CA ASN A 241 17.75 -14.78 -2.43
C ASN A 241 17.21 -14.96 -1.01
N ALA A 242 16.53 -13.93 -0.50
CA ALA A 242 16.08 -13.95 0.88
C ALA A 242 14.92 -14.93 1.02
N ARG A 243 14.95 -15.82 2.01
CA ARG A 243 13.92 -16.83 2.24
C ARG A 243 12.98 -16.37 3.34
N PHE A 244 11.69 -16.68 3.21
CA PHE A 244 10.75 -16.36 4.28
C PHE A 244 11.12 -17.13 5.56
N ASP A 245 11.38 -16.39 6.63
CA ASP A 245 11.64 -16.91 7.97
C ASP A 245 10.84 -16.07 8.98
N PRO A 246 9.70 -16.58 9.49
CA PRO A 246 8.85 -15.83 10.41
C PRO A 246 9.51 -15.56 11.76
N SER A 247 10.59 -16.27 12.12
CA SER A 247 11.23 -16.14 13.44
C SER A 247 11.86 -14.75 13.64
N VAL A 248 12.25 -14.06 12.56
CA VAL A 248 12.84 -12.72 12.63
C VAL A 248 11.90 -11.67 13.19
N TYR A 249 10.58 -11.87 13.10
CA TYR A 249 9.61 -10.96 13.71
C TYR A 249 9.62 -10.99 15.24
N GLY A 250 10.26 -11.99 15.84
CA GLY A 250 10.50 -12.07 17.29
C GLY A 250 11.87 -11.56 17.72
N LEU A 251 12.72 -11.12 16.78
CA LEU A 251 14.08 -10.63 17.05
C LEU A 251 14.11 -9.11 17.15
N ASP A 252 15.13 -8.58 17.82
CA ASP A 252 15.41 -7.15 17.92
C ASP A 252 16.92 -6.90 17.87
N VAL A 253 17.32 -5.68 17.52
CA VAL A 253 18.72 -5.29 17.30
C VAL A 253 19.19 -4.41 18.45
N TYR A 254 20.33 -4.77 19.01
CA TYR A 254 20.95 -4.09 20.15
C TYR A 254 22.38 -3.69 19.81
N TYR A 255 22.82 -2.55 20.34
CA TYR A 255 24.23 -2.22 20.35
C TYR A 255 24.97 -3.20 21.27
N PRO A 256 26.16 -3.67 20.87
CA PRO A 256 26.99 -4.47 21.76
C PRO A 256 27.32 -3.64 22.99
N GLY A 257 26.89 -4.09 24.17
CA GLY A 257 27.21 -3.42 25.42
C GLY A 257 28.66 -3.68 25.83
N GLU A 258 29.28 -2.74 26.53
CA GLU A 258 30.40 -3.08 27.41
C GLU A 258 29.84 -3.94 28.54
N ILE A 259 30.35 -5.16 28.68
CA ILE A 259 29.84 -6.25 29.54
C ILE A 259 29.67 -5.81 31.02
N ALA A 260 30.32 -4.71 31.42
CA ALA A 260 30.34 -4.19 32.78
C ALA A 260 29.05 -3.43 33.20
N GLU A 261 28.27 -2.86 32.28
CA GLU A 261 27.16 -1.95 32.66
C GLU A 261 25.78 -2.62 32.81
N GLY A 262 25.64 -3.90 32.43
CA GLY A 262 24.38 -4.65 32.59
C GLY A 262 23.17 -4.06 31.85
N ARG A 263 23.37 -3.02 31.02
CA ARG A 263 22.35 -2.35 30.22
C ARG A 263 22.68 -2.53 28.75
N VAL A 264 21.83 -3.26 28.04
CA VAL A 264 21.92 -3.37 26.59
C VAL A 264 21.11 -2.24 25.96
N ARG A 265 21.75 -1.39 25.16
CA ARG A 265 21.08 -0.31 24.45
C ARG A 265 20.47 -0.83 23.15
N ARG A 266 19.17 -0.62 22.93
CA ARG A 266 18.50 -0.94 21.65
C ARG A 266 19.01 -0.06 20.51
N PHE A 267 19.10 -0.62 19.31
CA PHE A 267 19.39 0.14 18.10
C PHE A 267 18.18 0.99 17.73
N ASP A 268 18.33 2.30 17.64
CA ASP A 268 17.24 3.28 17.52
C ASP A 268 16.55 3.24 16.15
N LYS A 269 17.31 3.12 15.06
CA LYS A 269 16.78 3.17 13.68
C LYS A 269 16.29 1.80 13.20
N PHE A 270 15.30 1.25 13.89
CA PHE A 270 14.78 -0.09 13.61
C PHE A 270 13.25 -0.17 13.73
N LEU A 271 12.61 -0.84 12.76
CA LEU A 271 11.18 -1.18 12.83
C LEU A 271 10.88 -2.56 12.24
N HIS A 272 9.69 -3.08 12.53
CA HIS A 272 9.19 -4.28 11.86
C HIS A 272 8.27 -3.90 10.70
N PHE A 273 8.45 -4.58 9.57
CA PHE A 273 7.73 -4.30 8.34
C PHE A 273 6.95 -5.53 7.86
N TYR A 274 5.72 -5.36 7.39
CA TYR A 274 4.84 -6.46 7.06
C TYR A 274 4.05 -6.16 5.78
N LYS A 275 4.14 -7.04 4.77
CA LYS A 275 3.39 -6.98 3.52
C LYS A 275 2.21 -7.97 3.57
N LEU A 276 1.04 -7.52 4.01
CA LEU A 276 -0.10 -8.42 4.26
C LEU A 276 -0.65 -9.07 2.98
N HIS A 277 -0.54 -8.38 1.84
CA HIS A 277 -0.98 -8.92 0.55
C HIS A 277 0.17 -9.38 -0.36
N GLY A 278 1.42 -9.25 0.09
CA GLY A 278 2.64 -9.56 -0.66
C GLY A 278 3.36 -8.33 -1.22
N SER A 279 4.51 -8.55 -1.85
CA SER A 279 5.30 -7.53 -2.56
C SER A 279 5.67 -7.97 -3.98
N ILE A 280 5.73 -7.06 -4.95
CA ILE A 280 6.19 -7.36 -6.32
C ILE A 280 7.57 -8.06 -6.38
N HIS A 281 8.36 -8.05 -5.30
CA HIS A 281 9.63 -8.76 -5.19
C HIS A 281 9.52 -10.20 -4.65
N TRP A 282 8.32 -10.68 -4.32
CA TRP A 282 8.10 -12.05 -3.84
C TRP A 282 7.87 -13.00 -5.01
N ARG A 283 8.52 -14.16 -4.95
CA ARG A 283 8.34 -15.26 -5.90
C ARG A 283 8.22 -16.59 -5.20
N ILE A 284 7.53 -17.51 -5.86
CA ILE A 284 7.51 -18.91 -5.48
C ILE A 284 8.54 -19.63 -6.35
N VAL A 285 9.58 -20.20 -5.72
CA VAL A 285 10.62 -20.97 -6.39
C VAL A 285 10.80 -22.28 -5.63
N ASN A 286 10.59 -23.42 -6.30
CA ASN A 286 10.61 -24.75 -5.68
C ASN A 286 9.70 -24.85 -4.43
N ASP A 287 8.47 -24.34 -4.54
CA ASP A 287 7.48 -24.27 -3.45
C ASP A 287 7.90 -23.44 -2.23
N GLU A 288 9.02 -22.71 -2.30
CA GLU A 288 9.46 -21.77 -1.27
C GLU A 288 9.22 -20.33 -1.71
N ILE A 289 8.74 -19.49 -0.79
CA ILE A 289 8.67 -18.05 -1.04
C ILE A 289 10.03 -17.42 -0.82
N ILE A 290 10.56 -16.79 -1.88
CA ILE A 290 11.76 -15.99 -1.84
C ILE A 290 11.43 -14.53 -2.14
N ALA A 291 12.16 -13.61 -1.50
CA ALA A 291 12.18 -12.21 -1.87
C ALA A 291 13.46 -11.90 -2.64
N ARG A 292 13.30 -11.37 -3.85
CA ARG A 292 14.39 -10.93 -4.71
C ARG A 292 14.06 -9.58 -5.33
N ARG A 293 14.95 -8.62 -5.12
CA ARG A 293 14.83 -7.30 -5.74
C ARG A 293 15.23 -7.38 -7.20
N GLU A 294 14.30 -6.99 -8.06
CA GLU A 294 14.57 -6.76 -9.47
C GLU A 294 14.71 -5.27 -9.77
N ASP A 295 15.41 -4.99 -10.86
CA ASP A 295 15.44 -3.66 -11.41
C ASP A 295 14.05 -3.31 -11.95
N ILE A 296 13.49 -2.22 -11.42
CA ILE A 296 12.17 -1.71 -11.77
C ILE A 296 12.24 -0.38 -12.54
N SER A 297 13.45 0.10 -12.86
CA SER A 297 13.68 1.41 -13.49
C SER A 297 12.97 1.59 -14.85
N GLY A 298 12.77 0.50 -15.59
CA GLY A 298 12.08 0.53 -16.89
C GLY A 298 10.58 0.80 -16.81
N TYR A 299 9.94 0.59 -15.65
CA TYR A 299 8.49 0.67 -15.54
C TYR A 299 7.95 2.11 -15.43
N ALA A 300 8.80 3.08 -15.06
CA ALA A 300 8.43 4.49 -15.13
C ALA A 300 8.06 4.91 -16.56
N THR A 301 8.84 4.47 -17.55
CA THR A 301 8.53 4.71 -18.96
C THR A 301 7.24 4.00 -19.35
N TYR A 302 7.08 2.72 -19.00
CA TYR A 302 5.84 1.96 -19.26
C TYR A 302 4.59 2.71 -18.79
N ARG A 303 4.57 3.22 -17.54
CA ARG A 303 3.39 3.91 -17.00
C ARG A 303 3.01 5.17 -17.77
N SER A 304 3.97 5.83 -18.40
CA SER A 304 3.79 7.04 -19.22
C SER A 304 3.42 6.78 -20.69
N MET A 305 3.44 5.53 -21.13
CA MET A 305 3.12 5.13 -22.51
C MET A 305 1.62 5.18 -22.82
N SER A 306 1.30 5.22 -24.11
CA SER A 306 -0.07 4.99 -24.60
C SER A 306 -0.54 3.57 -24.31
N GLU A 307 -1.86 3.33 -24.32
CA GLU A 307 -2.42 2.00 -24.08
C GLU A 307 -1.95 0.97 -25.12
N GLN A 308 -1.77 1.40 -26.39
CA GLN A 308 -1.25 0.58 -27.47
C GLN A 308 0.21 0.19 -27.26
N ASP A 309 1.04 1.13 -26.82
CA ASP A 309 2.46 0.86 -26.53
C ASP A 309 2.62 -0.04 -25.30
N LYS A 310 1.79 0.17 -24.25
CA LYS A 310 1.72 -0.73 -23.09
C LYS A 310 1.38 -2.15 -23.52
N ALA A 311 0.38 -2.32 -24.39
CA ALA A 311 0.00 -3.62 -24.92
C ALA A 311 1.17 -4.31 -25.65
N ALA A 312 1.93 -3.56 -26.45
CA ALA A 312 3.10 -4.07 -27.16
C ALA A 312 4.21 -4.54 -26.20
N GLU A 313 4.41 -3.86 -25.07
CA GLU A 313 5.35 -4.28 -24.03
C GLU A 313 4.89 -5.57 -23.32
N LEU A 314 3.61 -5.68 -22.94
CA LEU A 314 3.05 -6.83 -22.19
C LEU A 314 3.21 -8.17 -22.92
N VAL A 315 3.20 -8.11 -24.24
CA VAL A 315 3.30 -9.23 -25.18
C VAL A 315 4.74 -9.78 -25.27
N LYS A 316 5.75 -8.99 -24.91
CA LYS A 316 7.14 -9.45 -24.93
C LYS A 316 7.36 -10.56 -23.89
N ALA A 317 8.09 -11.60 -24.30
CA ALA A 317 8.39 -12.74 -23.43
C ALA A 317 9.24 -12.34 -22.20
N GLU A 318 10.08 -11.31 -22.35
CA GLU A 318 10.95 -10.78 -21.29
C GLU A 318 10.23 -9.78 -20.36
N PHE A 319 9.01 -9.35 -20.70
CA PHE A 319 8.28 -8.36 -19.92
C PHE A 319 7.59 -9.02 -18.73
N ALA A 320 8.24 -8.92 -17.57
CA ALA A 320 7.83 -9.49 -16.29
C ALA A 320 7.62 -11.02 -16.35
N HIS A 321 7.96 -11.71 -15.26
CA HIS A 321 7.81 -13.16 -15.18
C HIS A 321 6.34 -13.61 -15.31
N SER A 322 6.06 -14.91 -15.45
CA SER A 322 4.68 -15.39 -15.50
C SER A 322 3.89 -15.01 -14.23
N HIS A 323 2.58 -14.80 -14.34
CA HIS A 323 1.70 -14.58 -13.18
C HIS A 323 1.75 -15.72 -12.15
N LYS A 324 2.15 -16.93 -12.59
CA LYS A 324 2.36 -18.10 -11.73
C LYS A 324 3.61 -17.98 -10.85
N GLU A 325 4.57 -17.13 -11.25
CA GLU A 325 5.76 -16.82 -10.46
C GLU A 325 5.53 -15.64 -9.50
N PHE A 326 4.57 -14.77 -9.82
CA PHE A 326 4.14 -13.68 -8.95
C PHE A 326 3.09 -14.20 -7.95
N GLY A 327 3.42 -14.27 -6.67
CA GLY A 327 2.48 -14.71 -5.62
C GLY A 327 1.33 -13.72 -5.33
N ILE A 328 0.98 -12.84 -6.29
CA ILE A 328 0.30 -11.56 -6.04
C ILE A 328 -0.58 -11.14 -7.21
N LEU A 329 -1.57 -11.95 -7.54
CA LEU A 329 -2.75 -11.45 -8.24
C LEU A 329 -3.71 -10.88 -7.18
N PRO A 330 -4.14 -9.59 -7.24
CA PRO A 330 -5.11 -9.02 -6.30
C PRO A 330 -6.44 -9.75 -6.43
N THR A 331 -6.61 -10.78 -5.61
CA THR A 331 -7.74 -11.69 -5.63
C THR A 331 -8.24 -11.81 -4.21
N SER A 332 -9.54 -11.66 -4.02
CA SER A 332 -10.26 -11.99 -2.80
C SER A 332 -9.97 -13.44 -2.34
N ASN A 333 -9.69 -14.36 -3.27
CA ASN A 333 -9.29 -15.73 -2.94
C ASN A 333 -7.85 -15.88 -2.42
N LYS A 334 -7.07 -14.79 -2.36
CA LYS A 334 -5.94 -14.71 -1.43
C LYS A 334 -6.37 -15.11 -0.03
N PHE A 335 -7.64 -14.97 0.37
CA PHE A 335 -8.15 -15.52 1.63
C PHE A 335 -7.85 -17.01 1.84
N ILE A 336 -7.96 -17.86 0.80
CA ILE A 336 -7.62 -19.29 0.93
C ILE A 336 -6.08 -19.46 1.01
N GLN A 337 -5.31 -18.66 0.26
CA GLN A 337 -3.85 -18.59 0.40
C GLN A 337 -3.40 -17.94 1.73
N THR A 338 -4.25 -17.17 2.40
CA THR A 338 -4.02 -16.61 3.74
C THR A 338 -4.15 -17.64 4.84
N LEU A 339 -4.60 -18.85 4.52
CA LEU A 339 -4.53 -20.00 5.42
C LEU A 339 -3.16 -20.67 5.38
N ASP A 340 -2.35 -20.39 4.35
CA ASP A 340 -0.99 -20.89 4.21
C ASP A 340 0.06 -19.82 4.59
N MET A 341 1.28 -20.31 4.82
CA MET A 341 2.45 -19.44 5.05
C MET A 341 2.82 -18.74 3.74
N PRO A 342 3.26 -17.47 3.76
CA PRO A 342 3.54 -16.60 4.90
C PRO A 342 2.32 -15.84 5.43
N TYR A 343 1.27 -15.72 4.63
CA TYR A 343 0.16 -14.79 4.85
C TYR A 343 -0.58 -15.07 6.17
N ALA A 344 -0.88 -16.33 6.49
CA ALA A 344 -1.51 -16.72 7.75
C ALA A 344 -0.77 -16.17 8.97
N HIS A 345 0.57 -16.25 8.91
CA HIS A 345 1.43 -15.76 9.98
C HIS A 345 1.39 -14.23 10.08
N LEU A 346 1.43 -13.52 8.95
CA LEU A 346 1.40 -12.06 8.91
C LEU A 346 0.08 -11.50 9.46
N PHE A 347 -1.06 -12.08 9.09
CA PHE A 347 -2.37 -11.69 9.63
C PHE A 347 -2.50 -12.03 11.11
N ARG A 348 -1.96 -13.18 11.55
CA ARG A 348 -1.88 -13.50 12.98
C ARG A 348 -1.05 -12.47 13.74
N LEU A 349 0.11 -12.06 13.22
CA LEU A 349 0.93 -11.02 13.83
C LEU A 349 0.21 -9.67 13.86
N PHE A 350 -0.50 -9.29 12.80
CA PHE A 350 -1.31 -8.08 12.77
C PHE A 350 -2.34 -8.07 13.90
N ASN A 351 -3.12 -9.15 14.04
CA ASN A 351 -4.10 -9.29 15.12
C ASN A 351 -3.46 -9.23 16.52
N VAL A 352 -2.33 -9.94 16.73
CA VAL A 352 -1.59 -9.92 17.99
C VAL A 352 -1.11 -8.50 18.34
N ARG A 353 -0.61 -7.73 17.38
CA ARG A 353 -0.12 -6.37 17.62
C ARG A 353 -1.25 -5.40 17.94
N LEU A 354 -2.41 -5.54 17.30
CA LEU A 354 -3.58 -4.72 17.61
C LEU A 354 -4.23 -5.07 18.96
N SER A 355 -4.10 -6.33 19.39
CA SER A 355 -4.62 -6.78 20.69
C SER A 355 -3.73 -6.36 21.88
N ALA A 356 -2.55 -5.79 21.63
CA ALA A 356 -1.64 -5.35 22.69
C ALA A 356 -2.22 -4.17 23.49
N PRO A 357 -1.89 -4.03 24.79
CA PRO A 357 -2.32 -2.87 25.59
C PRO A 357 -1.59 -1.60 25.13
N GLN A 358 -2.20 -0.44 25.36
CA GLN A 358 -1.64 0.86 24.97
C GLN A 358 -1.16 0.88 23.51
N THR A 359 -2.07 0.55 22.60
CA THR A 359 -1.81 0.49 21.17
C THR A 359 -2.35 1.72 20.46
N PHE A 360 -1.50 2.40 19.71
CA PHE A 360 -1.92 3.38 18.73
C PHE A 360 -1.93 2.74 17.34
N LEU A 361 -3.11 2.67 16.71
CA LEU A 361 -3.30 2.26 15.33
C LEU A 361 -3.45 3.50 14.44
N LEU A 362 -2.48 3.71 13.55
CA LEU A 362 -2.52 4.76 12.53
C LEU A 362 -2.85 4.14 11.17
N VAL A 363 -3.96 4.53 10.56
CA VAL A 363 -4.43 4.03 9.25
C VAL A 363 -4.29 5.12 8.19
N LEU A 364 -3.53 4.84 7.14
CA LEU A 364 -3.19 5.80 6.08
C LEU A 364 -3.52 5.21 4.70
N GLY A 365 -4.32 5.95 3.91
CA GLY A 365 -4.60 5.58 2.52
C GLY A 365 -5.39 4.27 2.33
N TYR A 366 -6.13 3.83 3.35
CA TYR A 366 -6.93 2.60 3.35
C TYR A 366 -8.43 2.91 3.44
N GLY A 367 -9.19 2.47 2.43
CA GLY A 367 -10.63 2.71 2.31
C GLY A 367 -11.54 1.64 2.91
N PHE A 368 -11.01 0.70 3.71
CA PHE A 368 -11.80 -0.39 4.33
C PHE A 368 -12.56 -1.26 3.32
N GLY A 369 -11.97 -1.48 2.14
CA GLY A 369 -12.52 -2.36 1.08
C GLY A 369 -12.19 -3.84 1.29
N ASP A 370 -11.12 -4.15 2.02
CA ASP A 370 -10.74 -5.52 2.37
C ASP A 370 -11.50 -6.02 3.61
N ASP A 371 -12.46 -6.91 3.43
CA ASP A 371 -13.29 -7.46 4.51
C ASP A 371 -12.47 -8.17 5.59
N HIS A 372 -11.45 -8.96 5.23
CA HIS A 372 -10.63 -9.72 6.18
C HIS A 372 -9.75 -8.81 7.05
N VAL A 373 -9.16 -7.75 6.47
CA VAL A 373 -8.39 -6.75 7.22
C VAL A 373 -9.33 -5.93 8.09
N THR A 374 -10.46 -5.48 7.54
CA THR A 374 -11.46 -4.65 8.23
C THR A 374 -12.00 -5.37 9.46
N ARG A 375 -12.37 -6.65 9.36
CA ARG A 375 -12.86 -7.44 10.50
C ARG A 375 -11.83 -7.56 11.63
N ILE A 376 -10.54 -7.66 11.31
CA ILE A 376 -9.48 -7.70 12.33
C ILE A 376 -9.42 -6.35 13.07
N ILE A 377 -9.50 -5.23 12.35
CA ILE A 377 -9.51 -3.88 12.94
C ILE A 377 -10.77 -3.69 13.81
N GLU A 378 -11.95 -4.07 13.31
CA GLU A 378 -13.21 -4.00 14.06
C GLU A 378 -13.16 -4.82 15.35
N THR A 379 -12.59 -6.02 15.29
CA THR A 379 -12.38 -6.86 16.48
C THR A 379 -11.40 -6.19 17.44
N ALA A 380 -10.32 -5.59 16.93
CA ALA A 380 -9.33 -4.92 17.74
C ALA A 380 -9.86 -3.66 18.44
N LEU A 381 -10.86 -2.97 17.89
CA LEU A 381 -11.51 -1.82 18.54
C LEU A 381 -12.24 -2.20 19.84
N MET A 382 -12.53 -3.49 20.06
CA MET A 382 -13.02 -3.99 21.35
C MET A 382 -11.95 -3.88 22.46
N ASN A 383 -10.67 -3.75 22.11
CA ASN A 383 -9.57 -3.50 23.06
C ASN A 383 -9.70 -2.08 23.66
N PRO A 384 -9.90 -1.95 24.98
CA PRO A 384 -10.12 -0.64 25.57
C PRO A 384 -8.90 0.28 25.60
N ALA A 385 -7.71 -0.28 25.36
CA ALA A 385 -6.45 0.47 25.35
C ALA A 385 -5.94 0.77 23.94
N LEU A 386 -6.76 0.52 22.90
CA LEU A 386 -6.44 0.86 21.52
C LEU A 386 -7.04 2.22 21.14
N ILE A 387 -6.20 3.10 20.60
CA ILE A 387 -6.61 4.35 19.96
C ILE A 387 -6.38 4.20 18.46
N MET A 388 -7.37 4.56 17.64
CA MET A 388 -7.25 4.49 16.19
C MET A 388 -7.38 5.89 15.58
N LEU A 389 -6.43 6.27 14.73
CA LEU A 389 -6.54 7.45 13.86
C LEU A 389 -6.57 7.01 12.40
N VAL A 390 -7.59 7.42 11.67
CA VAL A 390 -7.70 7.23 10.22
C VAL A 390 -7.54 8.57 9.53
N VAL A 391 -6.71 8.61 8.49
CA VAL A 391 -6.52 9.79 7.64
C VAL A 391 -7.24 9.55 6.32
N GLU A 392 -8.28 10.35 6.07
CA GLU A 392 -9.18 10.21 4.91
C GLU A 392 -9.26 11.55 4.17
N PRO A 393 -8.70 11.65 2.94
CA PRO A 393 -8.70 12.88 2.16
C PRO A 393 -10.07 13.26 1.58
N ASN A 394 -11.02 12.32 1.49
CA ASN A 394 -12.36 12.60 0.99
C ASN A 394 -13.38 12.77 2.15
N PRO A 395 -13.88 13.99 2.43
CA PRO A 395 -14.82 14.25 3.52
C PRO A 395 -16.21 13.62 3.31
N GLU A 396 -16.50 13.12 2.11
CA GLU A 396 -17.74 12.44 1.75
C GLU A 396 -17.58 10.91 1.67
N SER A 397 -16.39 10.40 2.00
CA SER A 397 -16.08 8.97 1.98
C SER A 397 -16.98 8.17 2.93
N PRO A 398 -17.47 6.99 2.52
CA PRO A 398 -18.22 6.08 3.41
C PRO A 398 -17.38 5.64 4.62
N THR A 399 -16.05 5.70 4.52
CA THR A 399 -15.11 5.47 5.63
C THR A 399 -15.45 6.34 6.85
N ILE A 400 -15.80 7.62 6.64
CA ILE A 400 -16.12 8.54 7.74
C ILE A 400 -17.39 8.07 8.46
N LYS A 401 -18.41 7.66 7.71
CA LYS A 401 -19.65 7.13 8.29
C LYS A 401 -19.37 5.85 9.10
N ARG A 402 -18.62 4.92 8.53
CA ARG A 402 -18.21 3.67 9.20
C ARG A 402 -17.46 3.94 10.52
N ILE A 403 -16.52 4.89 10.53
CA ILE A 403 -15.77 5.19 11.75
C ILE A 403 -16.62 5.90 12.80
N ARG A 404 -17.62 6.68 12.39
CA ARG A 404 -18.63 7.22 13.32
C ARG A 404 -19.45 6.11 13.98
N GLU A 405 -19.75 5.03 13.26
CA GLU A 405 -20.49 3.88 13.81
C GLU A 405 -19.65 3.09 14.83
N TYR A 406 -18.32 3.07 14.70
CA TYR A 406 -17.42 2.44 15.69
C TYR A 406 -17.50 3.07 17.09
N LYS A 407 -18.16 4.21 17.26
CA LYS A 407 -18.47 4.79 18.57
C LYS A 407 -19.21 3.83 19.49
N GLU A 408 -20.11 3.01 18.95
CA GLU A 408 -20.85 2.01 19.72
C GLU A 408 -19.91 0.90 20.25
N LEU A 409 -18.77 0.69 19.59
CA LEU A 409 -17.73 -0.26 19.98
C LEU A 409 -16.67 0.37 20.90
N GLY A 410 -16.55 1.71 20.93
CA GLY A 410 -15.70 2.44 21.85
C GLY A 410 -15.40 3.88 21.43
N LYS A 411 -15.30 4.79 22.41
CA LYS A 411 -14.92 6.20 22.23
C LYS A 411 -13.42 6.39 21.93
N ARG A 412 -12.86 5.73 20.91
CA ARG A 412 -11.39 5.74 20.66
C ARG A 412 -10.98 5.70 19.18
N ALA A 413 -11.92 5.88 18.27
CA ALA A 413 -11.66 6.00 16.85
C ALA A 413 -11.80 7.46 16.40
N PHE A 414 -10.79 7.96 15.70
CA PHE A 414 -10.68 9.33 15.21
C PHE A 414 -10.50 9.34 13.70
N VAL A 415 -11.06 10.35 13.03
CA VAL A 415 -10.86 10.59 11.60
C VAL A 415 -10.33 11.99 11.38
N LEU A 416 -9.18 12.09 10.73
CA LEU A 416 -8.65 13.33 10.19
C LEU A 416 -9.09 13.45 8.73
N THR A 417 -9.79 14.52 8.40
CA THR A 417 -10.30 14.83 7.05
C THR A 417 -10.20 16.33 6.79
N PRO A 418 -10.12 16.80 5.54
CA PRO A 418 -10.32 18.21 5.25
C PRO A 418 -11.70 18.70 5.68
N THR A 419 -11.82 20.01 5.93
CA THR A 419 -13.13 20.67 5.97
C THR A 419 -13.77 20.64 4.57
N LYS A 420 -15.12 20.64 4.50
CA LYS A 420 -15.83 20.65 3.20
C LYS A 420 -15.38 21.81 2.32
N GLU A 421 -15.27 22.99 2.91
CA GLU A 421 -14.83 24.20 2.21
C GLU A 421 -13.41 24.03 1.66
N ALA A 422 -12.48 23.45 2.43
CA ALA A 422 -11.10 23.26 1.98
C ALA A 422 -11.00 22.21 0.87
N PHE A 423 -11.84 21.17 0.94
CA PHE A 423 -11.94 20.14 -0.11
C PHE A 423 -12.57 20.69 -1.40
N GLU A 424 -13.61 21.50 -1.30
CA GLU A 424 -14.22 22.18 -2.47
C GLU A 424 -13.24 23.15 -3.14
N ALA A 425 -12.40 23.83 -2.35
CA ALA A 425 -11.39 24.74 -2.88
C ALA A 425 -10.22 24.00 -3.55
N GLU A 426 -9.69 22.94 -2.92
CA GLU A 426 -8.57 22.16 -3.42
C GLU A 426 -8.78 20.65 -3.14
N PRO A 427 -9.49 19.93 -4.04
CA PRO A 427 -9.79 18.52 -3.85
C PRO A 427 -8.52 17.67 -3.71
N PHE A 428 -8.54 16.73 -2.77
CA PHE A 428 -7.43 15.79 -2.50
C PHE A 428 -6.08 16.46 -2.21
N LYS A 429 -6.07 17.70 -1.68
CA LYS A 429 -4.84 18.36 -1.24
C LYS A 429 -4.47 18.08 0.21
N TYR A 430 -5.47 18.09 1.10
CA TYR A 430 -5.28 17.97 2.54
C TYR A 430 -5.69 16.60 3.05
N ALA A 431 -5.08 16.16 4.15
CA ALA A 431 -5.28 14.82 4.73
C ALA A 431 -5.01 13.68 3.71
N THR A 432 -4.15 13.93 2.72
CA THR A 432 -3.51 12.86 1.95
C THR A 432 -2.34 12.29 2.75
N PHE A 433 -1.76 11.16 2.32
CA PHE A 433 -0.54 10.66 2.95
C PHE A 433 0.60 11.69 2.88
N ASP A 434 0.70 12.43 1.78
CA ASP A 434 1.75 13.42 1.57
C ASP A 434 1.65 14.61 2.50
N ASP A 435 0.46 15.21 2.56
CA ASP A 435 0.17 16.28 3.49
C ASP A 435 0.28 15.81 4.94
N PHE A 436 -0.18 14.59 5.25
CA PHE A 436 -0.07 14.05 6.59
C PHE A 436 1.40 13.91 7.03
N ALA A 437 2.23 13.29 6.19
CA ALA A 437 3.64 13.09 6.46
C ALA A 437 4.39 14.42 6.63
N LYS A 438 4.19 15.35 5.70
CA LYS A 438 4.96 16.60 5.63
C LYS A 438 4.44 17.71 6.54
N SER A 439 3.13 17.86 6.63
CA SER A 439 2.49 19.02 7.29
C SER A 439 1.89 18.69 8.65
N VAL A 440 1.28 17.51 8.80
CA VAL A 440 0.48 17.17 9.98
C VAL A 440 1.32 16.51 11.06
N MET A 441 2.22 15.60 10.70
CA MET A 441 3.11 14.97 11.69
C MET A 441 4.05 16.01 12.33
N PRO A 442 4.42 15.84 13.61
CA PRO A 442 5.40 16.71 14.27
C PRO A 442 6.76 16.69 13.56
N ASP A 443 7.36 17.86 13.37
CA ASP A 443 8.65 17.99 12.68
C ASP A 443 9.82 17.46 13.52
N VAL A 444 10.86 16.97 12.84
CA VAL A 444 12.03 16.36 13.49
C VAL A 444 13.33 16.89 12.90
N GLN A 445 14.27 17.27 13.76
CA GLN A 445 15.57 17.82 13.36
C GLN A 445 16.39 16.83 12.51
N TRP A 446 16.23 15.53 12.74
CA TRP A 446 17.00 14.50 12.05
C TRP A 446 16.82 14.53 10.52
N LEU A 447 15.60 14.81 10.05
CA LEU A 447 15.31 14.88 8.62
C LEU A 447 16.06 16.05 7.96
N ASP A 448 16.06 17.22 8.61
CA ASP A 448 16.80 18.38 8.12
C ASP A 448 18.29 18.10 7.97
N ASP A 449 18.88 17.42 8.95
CA ASP A 449 20.29 17.05 8.94
C ASP A 449 20.60 16.05 7.82
N PHE A 450 19.73 15.06 7.59
CA PHE A 450 19.85 14.12 6.47
C PHE A 450 19.81 14.84 5.11
N LEU A 451 18.86 15.75 4.90
CA LEU A 451 18.74 16.51 3.65
C LEU A 451 19.91 17.47 3.42
N ARG A 452 20.49 18.03 4.48
CA ARG A 452 21.71 18.83 4.39
C ARG A 452 22.90 17.98 3.94
N LEU A 453 23.07 16.80 4.53
CA LEU A 453 24.14 15.88 4.18
C LEU A 453 24.06 15.42 2.71
N ARG A 454 22.86 15.04 2.23
CA ARG A 454 22.63 14.67 0.82
C ARG A 454 22.97 15.79 -0.15
N ARG A 455 22.57 17.03 0.16
CA ARG A 455 22.92 18.20 -0.67
C ARG A 455 24.44 18.43 -0.71
N PHE A 456 25.11 18.26 0.43
CA PHE A 456 26.57 18.39 0.51
C PHE A 456 27.29 17.30 -0.31
N GLU A 457 26.89 16.03 -0.20
CA GLU A 457 27.44 14.93 -1.00
C GLU A 457 27.35 15.20 -2.50
N LYS A 458 26.19 15.67 -2.98
CA LYS A 458 25.99 15.98 -4.40
C LYS A 458 26.80 17.19 -4.86
N GLN A 459 27.01 18.19 -4.00
CA GLN A 459 27.93 19.29 -4.28
C GLN A 459 29.37 18.80 -4.45
N LEU A 460 29.83 17.89 -3.57
CA LEU A 460 31.16 17.28 -3.70
C LEU A 460 31.30 16.49 -4.99
N GLN A 461 30.32 15.66 -5.36
CA GLN A 461 30.33 14.88 -6.60
C GLN A 461 30.35 15.79 -7.85
N LYS A 462 29.59 16.88 -7.85
CA LYS A 462 29.63 17.87 -8.94
C LYS A 462 31.01 18.53 -9.04
N ASN A 463 31.59 18.90 -7.90
CA ASN A 463 32.92 19.52 -7.87
C ASN A 463 34.02 18.55 -8.31
N SER A 464 33.97 17.27 -7.91
CA SER A 464 34.93 16.26 -8.35
C SER A 464 34.82 16.00 -9.86
N ALA A 465 33.60 15.87 -10.40
CA ALA A 465 33.38 15.72 -11.83
C ALA A 465 33.87 16.95 -12.64
N SER A 466 33.77 18.14 -12.05
CA SER A 466 34.27 19.40 -12.67
C SER A 466 35.80 19.45 -12.70
N ILE A 467 36.47 18.93 -11.67
CA ILE A 467 37.93 18.84 -11.58
C ILE A 467 38.47 17.81 -12.57
N GLU A 468 37.85 16.62 -12.65
CA GLU A 468 38.23 15.59 -13.62
C GLU A 468 38.07 16.05 -15.08
N GLN A 469 37.04 16.84 -15.40
CA GLN A 469 36.88 17.47 -16.71
C GLN A 469 37.88 18.60 -16.99
N ALA A 470 38.43 19.23 -15.96
CA ALA A 470 39.45 20.28 -16.08
C ALA A 470 40.87 19.69 -16.21
N GLU A 471 41.14 18.54 -15.59
CA GLU A 471 42.43 17.84 -15.66
C GLU A 471 42.55 16.90 -16.88
N GLY A 472 41.43 16.53 -17.51
CA GLY A 472 41.39 15.72 -18.73
C GLY A 472 41.55 16.48 -20.06
N LYS A 473 42.02 17.73 -20.06
CA LYS A 473 42.24 18.57 -21.25
C LYS A 473 43.71 18.85 -21.53
#